data_AF-A0AA39A809-F1
#
_entry.id   AF-A0AA39A809-F1
#
_cell.length_a   1.000
_cell.length_b   1.000
_cell.length_c   1.000
_cell.angle_alpha   90.00
_cell.angle_beta   90.00
_cell.angle_gamma   90.00
#
_symmetry.space_group_name_H-M   'P 1'
#
loop_
_entity.id
_entity.type
_entity.pdbx_description
1 polymer ?
#
loop_
_entity_poly.entity_id
_entity_poly.type
_entity_poly.pdbx_seq_one_letter_code
_entity_poly.pdbx_strand_id
1 'polypeptide(L)' 'MMRTIIVRRNYLHYVKKYQRYEKRHSNIPAHISPCFRVKEGDHVIIGQCRPLSKTVRFNVLKVIPAGSSGGGGKKAFVAM' A
#
# COMPACT_ATOMS: atom_id res chain seq x y z
N MET A 1 3.18 -0.96 -16.96
CA MET A 1 1.74 -0.76 -16.65
C MET A 1 1.45 0.72 -16.64
N MET A 2 0.52 1.21 -17.47
CA MET A 2 0.13 2.63 -17.42
C MET A 2 -1.00 2.81 -16.41
N ARG A 3 -0.83 3.71 -15.45
CA ARG A 3 -1.86 4.06 -14.43
C ARG A 3 -2.45 2.87 -13.65
N THR A 4 -1.68 1.79 -13.49
CA THR A 4 -2.04 0.66 -12.62
C THR A 4 -0.86 0.36 -11.72
N ILE A 5 -1.12 0.24 -10.42
CA ILE A 5 -0.13 -0.07 -9.40
C ILE A 5 -0.42 -1.44 -8.78
N ILE A 6 0.62 -2.08 -8.25
CA ILE A 6 0.48 -3.31 -7.47
C ILE A 6 0.64 -2.96 -6.00
N VAL A 7 -0.43 -3.17 -5.23
CA VAL A 7 -0.45 -2.97 -3.79
C VAL A 7 -0.15 -4.30 -3.11
N ARG A 8 0.90 -4.34 -2.30
CA ARG A 8 1.23 -5.52 -1.49
C ARG A 8 0.58 -5.41 -0.12
N ARG A 9 -0.29 -6.37 0.21
CA ARG A 9 -0.87 -6.51 1.56
C ARG A 9 -0.13 -7.60 2.31
N ASN A 10 0.76 -7.22 3.22
CA ASN A 10 1.39 -8.15 4.15
C ASN A 10 0.43 -8.43 5.31
N TYR A 11 0.27 -9.69 5.69
CA TYR A 11 -0.53 -10.10 6.85
C TYR A 11 0.08 -11.33 7.52
N LEU A 12 -0.26 -11.51 8.80
CA LEU A 12 0.16 -12.66 9.58
C LEU A 12 -0.96 -13.71 9.56
N HIS A 13 -0.64 -14.91 9.08
CA HIS A 13 -1.56 -16.04 9.09
C HIS A 13 -1.28 -16.92 10.31
N TYR A 14 -2.27 -17.11 11.18
CA TYR A 14 -2.12 -17.93 12.38
C TYR A 14 -2.25 -19.42 12.06
N VAL A 15 -1.23 -20.20 12.42
CA VAL A 15 -1.23 -21.66 12.25
C VAL A 15 -1.62 -22.32 13.57
N LYS A 16 -2.88 -22.76 13.67
CA LYS A 16 -3.48 -23.33 14.90
C LYS A 16 -2.66 -24.46 15.51
N LYS A 17 -2.11 -25.36 14.68
CA LYS A 17 -1.31 -26.52 15.12
C LYS A 17 -0.05 -26.12 15.89
N TYR A 18 0.61 -25.03 15.49
CA TYR A 18 1.90 -24.62 16.04
C TYR A 18 1.82 -23.38 16.92
N GLN A 19 0.62 -22.79 17.07
CA GLN A 19 0.39 -21.54 17.78
C GLN A 19 1.33 -20.40 17.35
N ARG A 20 1.69 -20.37 16.06
CA ARG A 20 2.63 -19.42 15.47
C ARG A 20 2.00 -18.67 14.32
N TYR A 21 2.53 -17.48 14.03
CA TYR A 21 2.15 -16.69 12.86
C TYR A 21 3.15 -16.88 11.73
N GLU A 22 2.65 -17.16 10.54
CA GLU A 22 3.40 -17.17 9.29
C GLU A 22 3.21 -15.83 8.57
N LYS A 23 4.30 -15.26 8.03
CA LYS A 23 4.23 -14.06 7.20
C LYS A 23 3.71 -14.43 5.81
N ARG A 24 2.56 -13.87 5.43
CA ARG A 24 1.99 -14.01 4.08
C ARG A 24 1.80 -12.65 3.44
N HIS A 25 1.69 -12.65 2.13
CA HIS A 25 1.34 -11.45 1.39
C HIS A 25 0.43 -11.77 0.20
N SER A 26 -0.40 -10.81 -0.17
CA SER A 26 -1.17 -10.83 -1.41
C SER A 26 -0.91 -9.56 -2.20
N ASN A 27 -0.83 -9.69 -3.52
CA ASN A 27 -0.65 -8.58 -4.44
C ASN A 27 -2.00 -8.26 -5.07
N ILE A 28 -2.44 -7.01 -4.91
CA ILE A 28 -3.72 -6.52 -5.41
C ILE A 28 -3.43 -5.44 -6.46
N PRO A 29 -3.83 -5.66 -7.73
CA PRO A 29 -3.71 -4.63 -8.75
C PRO A 29 -4.81 -3.58 -8.57
N ALA A 30 -4.41 -2.32 -8.53
CA ALA A 30 -5.30 -1.18 -8.40
C ALA A 30 -5.03 -0.14 -9.49
N HIS A 31 -6.10 0.44 -10.03
CA HIS A 31 -5.99 1.59 -10.92
C HIS A 31 -5.61 2.84 -10.13
N ILE A 32 -4.73 3.67 -10.67
CA ILE A 32 -4.36 4.97 -10.10
C ILE A 32 -4.86 6.10 -10.99
N SER A 33 -5.67 6.99 -10.40
CA SER A 33 -6.04 8.23 -11.08
C SER A 33 -4.81 9.11 -11.28
N PRO A 34 -4.63 9.78 -12.44
CA PRO A 34 -3.44 10.59 -12.73
C PRO A 34 -3.21 11.76 -11.76
N CYS A 35 -4.21 12.12 -10.95
CA CYS A 35 -4.10 13.13 -9.89
C CYS A 35 -3.14 12.69 -8.77
N PHE A 36 -3.01 11.38 -8.50
CA PHE A 36 -2.18 10.88 -7.42
C PHE A 36 -0.73 10.68 -7.87
N ARG A 37 0.21 11.29 -7.14
CA ARG A 37 1.65 11.04 -7.27
C ARG A 37 2.06 10.01 -6.20
N VAL A 38 2.32 8.78 -6.63
CA VAL A 38 2.69 7.67 -5.74
C VAL A 38 4.11 7.23 -6.03
N LYS A 39 4.87 6.94 -4.98
CA LYS A 39 6.19 6.30 -5.05
C LYS A 39 6.13 4.91 -4.43
N GLU A 40 7.15 4.11 -4.69
CA GLU A 40 7.31 2.82 -4.04
C GLU A 40 7.45 2.99 -2.52
N GLY A 41 6.76 2.16 -1.76
CA GLY A 41 6.75 2.22 -0.29
C GLY A 41 5.67 3.11 0.33
N ASP A 42 4.94 3.89 -0.47
CA ASP A 42 3.80 4.65 0.04
C ASP A 42 2.66 3.72 0.47
N HIS A 43 1.97 4.09 1.56
CA HIS A 43 0.78 3.38 2.00
C HIS A 43 -0.43 3.91 1.25
N VAL A 44 -1.25 3.01 0.71
CA VAL A 44 -2.38 3.39 -0.15
C VAL A 44 -3.67 2.78 0.38
N ILE A 45 -4.71 3.60 0.45
CA ILE A 45 -6.08 3.14 0.70
C ILE A 45 -6.72 2.87 -0.66
N ILE A 46 -7.15 1.64 -0.86
CA ILE A 46 -7.83 1.18 -2.07
C ILE A 46 -9.30 0.90 -1.77
N GLY A 47 -10.16 1.27 -2.71
CA GLY A 47 -11.60 0.97 -2.70
C GLY A 47 -11.94 -0.05 -3.79
N GLN A 48 -12.88 -0.95 -3.51
CA GLN A 48 -13.41 -1.86 -4.52
C GLN A 48 -14.25 -1.09 -5.54
N CYS A 49 -14.17 -1.47 -6.81
CA CYS A 49 -14.95 -0.90 -7.89
C CYS A 49 -15.46 -2.00 -8.84
N ARG A 50 -16.24 -1.60 -9.86
CA ARG A 50 -16.55 -2.51 -10.99
C ARG A 50 -15.24 -2.99 -11.64
N PRO A 51 -15.22 -4.16 -12.31
CA PRO A 51 -14.06 -4.58 -13.08
C PRO A 51 -13.69 -3.53 -14.12
N LEU A 52 -12.47 -2.97 -14.01
CA LEU A 52 -11.92 -2.02 -14.98
C LEU A 52 -11.07 -2.74 -16.03
N SER A 53 -10.50 -3.88 -15.66
CA SER A 53 -9.73 -4.77 -16.52
C SER A 53 -9.86 -6.21 -16.00
N LYS A 54 -9.20 -7.17 -16.65
CA LYS A 54 -9.18 -8.59 -16.26
C LYS A 54 -8.82 -8.78 -14.79
N THR A 55 -7.82 -8.03 -14.32
CA THR A 55 -7.29 -8.15 -12.95
C THR A 55 -7.65 -6.96 -12.06
N VAL A 56 -7.93 -5.79 -12.64
CA VAL A 56 -8.13 -4.55 -11.88
C VAL A 56 -9.59 -4.40 -11.45
N ARG A 57 -9.83 -4.55 -10.15
CA ARG A 57 -11.15 -4.38 -9.49
C ARG A 57 -11.10 -3.40 -8.33
N PHE A 58 -9.99 -2.66 -8.20
CA PHE A 58 -9.75 -1.70 -7.14
C PHE A 58 -9.27 -0.38 -7.74
N ASN A 59 -9.63 0.72 -7.09
CA ASN A 59 -9.14 2.06 -7.40
C ASN A 59 -8.48 2.66 -6.16
N VAL A 60 -7.45 3.47 -6.39
CA VAL A 60 -6.77 4.22 -5.31
C VAL A 60 -7.65 5.39 -4.85
N LEU A 61 -7.88 5.48 -3.55
CA LEU A 61 -8.68 6.55 -2.93
C LEU A 61 -7.81 7.58 -2.22
N LYS A 62 -6.78 7.14 -1.49
CA LYS A 62 -5.91 8.02 -0.71
C LYS A 62 -4.50 7.45 -0.68
N VAL A 63 -3.52 8.34 -0.79
CA VAL A 63 -2.09 8.04 -0.64
C VAL A 63 -1.63 8.63 0.69
N ILE A 64 -0.95 7.81 1.48
CA ILE A 64 -0.31 8.18 2.75
C ILE A 64 1.19 8.05 2.49
N PRO A 65 1.90 9.17 2.27
CA PRO A 65 3.31 9.09 1.97
C PRO A 65 4.09 8.59 3.19
N ALA A 66 5.03 7.67 2.96
CA ALA A 66 5.80 7.03 4.03
C ALA A 66 6.59 8.04 4.91
N GLY A 67 6.84 9.26 4.39
CA GLY A 67 7.49 10.36 5.10
C GLY A 67 6.55 11.33 5.84
N SER A 68 5.22 11.19 5.73
CA SER A 68 4.27 12.06 6.44
C SER A 68 4.01 11.58 7.86
N SER A 69 4.92 11.97 8.77
CA SER A 69 4.62 12.47 10.11
C SER A 69 3.39 11.86 10.83
N GLY A 70 3.48 10.58 11.18
CA GLY A 70 2.61 9.94 12.19
C GLY A 70 3.33 9.54 13.47
N GLY A 71 4.65 9.77 13.56
CA GLY A 71 5.45 9.46 14.74
C GLY A 71 6.93 9.67 14.48
N GLY A 72 7.53 10.66 15.14
CA GLY A 72 8.97 10.92 15.07
C GLY A 72 9.38 11.92 14.00
N GLY A 73 8.94 13.18 14.13
CA GLY A 73 9.69 14.31 13.61
C GLY A 73 11.04 14.39 14.33
N LYS A 74 12.00 13.55 13.96
CA LYS A 74 13.40 13.77 14.32
C LYS A 74 13.77 15.10 13.68
N LYS A 75 13.92 16.14 14.50
CA LYS A 75 14.51 17.41 14.06
C LYS A 75 15.89 17.06 13.52
N ALA A 76 16.05 17.08 12.20
CA ALA A 76 17.36 17.08 11.58
C ALA A 76 17.98 18.43 11.92
N PHE A 77 18.74 18.49 13.02
CA PHE A 77 19.64 19.60 13.25
C PHE A 77 20.74 19.49 12.20
N VAL A 78 20.66 20.32 11.17
CA VAL A 78 21.79 20.56 10.28
C VAL A 78 22.80 21.37 11.09
N ALA A 79 23.90 20.74 11.49
CA ALA A 79 25.08 21.46 11.92
C ALA A 79 25.82 21.95 10.66
N MET A 80 25.96 23.28 10.58
CA MET A 80 26.80 24.11 9.70
C MET A 80 27.18 23.56 8.32
#